data_AF-A0A6M8B4Y0-F1
#
_entry.id   AF-A0A6M8B4Y0-F1
#
_cell.length_a   1.000
_cell.length_b   1.000
_cell.length_c   1.000
_cell.angle_alpha   90.00
_cell.angle_beta   90.00
_cell.angle_gamma   90.00
#
_symmetry.space_group_name_H-M   'P 1'
#
loop_
_entity.id
_entity.type
_entity.pdbx_description
1 polymer ?
#
loop_
_entity_poly.entity_id
_entity_poly.type
_entity_poly.pdbx_seq_one_letter_code
_entity_poly.pdbx_strand_id
1 'polypeptide(L)' 'MQIGQKVRVRRLRDRTGQAVVKHLGQVGEVQDFKMTDGSGVGVVVQFDDKFSTWFFEDELEVVS' A
#
# COMPACT_ATOMS: atom_id res chain seq x y z
N MET A 1 9.74 2.99 -5.06
CA MET A 1 8.84 1.97 -5.68
C MET A 1 8.51 2.34 -7.12
N GLN A 2 7.95 1.43 -7.93
CA GLN A 2 7.53 1.68 -9.32
C GLN A 2 6.12 1.10 -9.60
N ILE A 3 5.39 1.67 -10.58
CA ILE A 3 4.10 1.13 -11.04
C ILE A 3 4.31 -0.25 -11.69
N GLY A 4 3.40 -1.18 -11.44
CA GLY A 4 3.49 -2.59 -11.87
C GLY A 4 4.32 -3.47 -10.94
N GLN A 5 4.88 -2.90 -9.87
CA GLN A 5 5.70 -3.65 -8.93
C GLN A 5 4.83 -4.34 -7.86
N LYS A 6 5.17 -5.59 -7.52
CA LYS A 6 4.56 -6.30 -6.41
C LYS A 6 5.14 -5.85 -5.08
N VAL A 7 4.25 -5.54 -4.15
CA VAL A 7 4.60 -5.04 -2.82
C VAL A 7 3.75 -5.72 -1.75
N ARG A 8 4.36 -6.02 -0.61
CA ARG A 8 3.71 -6.60 0.56
C ARG A 8 3.49 -5.54 1.61
N VAL A 9 2.31 -5.52 2.23
CA VAL A 9 2.05 -4.68 3.40
C VAL A 9 2.75 -5.29 4.61
N ARG A 10 3.86 -4.71 5.07
CA ARG A 10 4.65 -5.27 6.18
C ARG A 10 4.21 -4.74 7.56
N ARG A 11 3.70 -3.51 7.62
CA ARG A 11 3.23 -2.86 8.86
C ARG A 11 2.24 -1.75 8.54
N LEU A 12 1.42 -1.39 9.51
CA LEU A 12 0.50 -0.25 9.43
C LEU A 12 0.86 0.70 10.57
N ARG A 13 1.04 1.99 10.28
CA ARG A 13 1.42 2.98 11.30
C ARG A 13 0.26 3.32 12.22
N ASP A 14 -0.87 3.72 11.66
CA ASP A 14 -2.06 4.11 12.43
C ASP A 14 -3.29 4.22 11.51
N ARG A 15 -3.86 3.07 11.13
CA ARG A 15 -5.05 3.05 10.26
C ARG A 15 -6.20 2.28 10.87
N THR A 16 -7.30 3.01 11.02
CA THR A 16 -8.54 2.64 11.73
C THR A 16 -9.55 1.87 10.87
N GLY A 17 -9.24 1.56 9.61
CA GLY A 17 -10.15 0.83 8.72
C GLY A 17 -9.95 -0.68 8.79
N GLN A 18 -10.94 -1.43 9.28
CA GLN A 18 -10.93 -2.91 9.31
C GLN A 18 -10.58 -3.54 7.96
N ALA A 19 -11.03 -2.91 6.86
CA ALA A 19 -10.69 -3.34 5.51
C ALA A 19 -9.18 -3.30 5.23
N VAL A 20 -8.48 -2.25 5.67
CA VAL A 20 -7.02 -2.12 5.46
C VAL A 20 -6.25 -3.12 6.31
N VAL A 21 -6.69 -3.35 7.56
CA VAL A 21 -6.07 -4.32 8.48
C VAL A 21 -6.10 -5.74 7.91
N LYS A 22 -7.18 -6.12 7.20
CA LYS A 22 -7.29 -7.43 6.54
C LYS A 22 -6.19 -7.68 5.49
N HIS A 23 -5.64 -6.62 4.91
CA HIS A 23 -4.60 -6.69 3.89
C HIS A 23 -3.18 -6.64 4.45
N LEU A 24 -3.02 -6.55 5.78
CA LEU A 24 -1.71 -6.66 6.43
C LEU A 24 -1.10 -8.03 6.11
N GLY A 25 0.14 -8.02 5.62
CA GLY A 25 0.85 -9.22 5.21
C GLY A 25 0.50 -9.73 3.81
N GLN A 26 -0.50 -9.14 3.12
CA GLN A 26 -0.85 -9.51 1.75
C GLN A 26 0.02 -8.77 0.73
N VAL A 27 0.10 -9.33 -0.48
CA VAL A 27 0.80 -8.77 -1.62
C VAL A 27 -0.22 -8.11 -2.54
N GLY A 28 0.10 -6.91 -3.02
CA GLY A 28 -0.63 -6.22 -4.07
C GLY A 28 0.32 -5.63 -5.10
N GLU A 29 -0.24 -4.96 -6.10
CA GLU A 29 0.50 -4.31 -7.18
C GLU A 29 0.38 -2.79 -7.05
N VAL A 30 1.51 -2.09 -7.22
CA VAL A 30 1.52 -0.63 -7.25
C VAL A 30 0.87 -0.15 -8.54
N GLN A 31 -0.21 0.61 -8.42
CA GLN A 31 -0.94 1.16 -9.57
C GLN A 31 -0.69 2.64 -9.79
N ASP A 32 -0.45 3.40 -8.71
CA ASP A 32 -0.32 4.84 -8.79
C ASP A 32 0.38 5.42 -7.54
N PHE A 33 0.62 6.72 -7.54
CA PHE A 33 1.14 7.48 -6.41
C PHE A 33 0.22 8.65 -6.09
N LYS A 34 0.03 8.93 -4.79
CA LYS A 34 -0.80 10.02 -4.30
C LYS A 34 0.01 10.93 -3.39
N MET A 35 -0.09 12.24 -3.57
CA MET A 35 0.47 13.19 -2.61
C MET A 35 -0.31 13.16 -1.30
N THR A 36 0.42 13.05 -0.18
CA THR A 36 -0.14 13.23 1.16
C THR A 36 0.12 14.66 1.62
N ASP A 37 -0.80 15.17 2.42
CA ASP A 37 -0.86 16.48 3.06
C ASP A 37 0.34 16.80 3.97
N GLY A 38 1.08 15.79 4.44
CA GLY A 38 2.29 15.92 5.26
C GLY A 38 3.62 15.91 4.51
N SER A 39 3.66 16.27 3.22
CA SER A 39 4.85 16.23 2.35
C SER A 39 5.34 14.82 1.95
N GLY A 40 4.61 13.76 2.29
CA GLY A 40 4.94 12.39 1.92
C GLY A 40 4.28 11.95 0.60
N VAL A 41 4.85 10.94 -0.04
CA VAL A 41 4.22 10.23 -1.17
C VAL A 41 3.55 8.96 -0.63
N GLY A 42 2.26 8.82 -0.89
CA GLY A 42 1.50 7.59 -0.71
C GLY A 42 1.58 6.74 -1.97
N VAL A 43 1.74 5.44 -1.81
CA VAL A 43 1.79 4.44 -2.89
C VAL A 43 0.42 3.76 -2.97
N VAL A 44 -0.27 3.88 -4.09
CA VAL A 44 -1.56 3.22 -4.34
C VAL A 44 -1.30 1.76 -4.73
N VAL A 45 -1.84 0.85 -3.94
CA VAL A 45 -1.71 -0.60 -4.11
C VAL A 45 -3.09 -1.19 -4.38
N GLN A 46 -3.19 -2.01 -5.42
CA GLN A 46 -4.36 -2.81 -5.73
C GLN A 46 -4.11 -4.28 -5.36
N PHE A 47 -5.06 -4.87 -4.66
CA PHE A 47 -5.06 -6.27 -4.26
C PHE A 47 -5.94 -7.11 -5.20
N ASP A 48 -5.81 -8.44 -5.11
CA ASP A 48 -6.49 -9.39 -5.99
C ASP A 48 -8.03 -9.34 -5.88
N ASP A 49 -8.56 -8.88 -4.75
CA ASP A 49 -10.00 -8.69 -4.53
C ASP A 49 -10.55 -7.38 -5.14
N LYS A 50 -9.73 -6.72 -5.98
CA LYS A 50 -9.97 -5.41 -6.60
C LYS A 50 -10.03 -4.26 -5.58
N PHE A 51 -9.72 -4.52 -4.31
CA PHE A 51 -9.58 -3.46 -3.33
C PHE A 51 -8.32 -2.64 -3.64
N SER A 52 -8.47 -1.32 -3.70
CA SER A 52 -7.36 -0.41 -3.91
C SER A 52 -7.31 0.61 -2.81
N THR A 53 -6.14 0.77 -2.20
CA THR A 53 -5.88 1.80 -1.19
C THR A 53 -4.44 2.26 -1.26
N TRP A 54 -4.12 3.40 -0.64
CA TRP A 54 -2.76 3.92 -0.63
C TRP A 54 -2.06 3.60 0.67
N PHE A 55 -0.75 3.42 0.68
CA PHE A 55 0.07 3.20 1.90
C PHE A 55 1.30 4.10 1.87
N PHE A 56 1.97 4.30 3.00
CA PHE A 56 3.28 4.94 2.98
C PHE A 56 4.35 3.98 2.44
N GLU A 57 5.40 4.51 1.81
CA GLU A 57 6.47 3.67 1.25
C GLU A 57 7.10 2.75 2.31
N ASP A 58 7.24 3.22 3.54
CA ASP A 58 7.78 2.46 4.67
C ASP A 58 6.83 1.37 5.23
N GLU A 59 5.53 1.45 4.94
CA GLU A 59 4.54 0.41 5.29
C GLU A 59 4.62 -0.79 4.34
N LEU A 60 5.26 -0.60 3.18
CA LEU A 60 5.35 -1.58 2.13
C LEU A 60 6.76 -2.16 2.03
N GLU A 61 6.84 -3.38 1.52
CA GLU A 61 8.07 -4.09 1.23
C GLU A 61 7.99 -4.60 -0.21
N VAL A 62 9.05 -4.38 -1.00
CA VAL A 62 9.11 -4.92 -2.36
C VAL A 62 9.26 -6.43 -2.28
N VAL A 63 8.38 -7.15 -2.98
CA VAL A 63 8.49 -8.61 -3.15
C VAL A 63 9.04 -8.84 -4.55
N SER A 64 10.28 -9.32 -4.63
CA SER A 64 10.96 -9.62 -5.90
C SER A 64 10.48 -10.91 -6.53
#